data_AF-A0AAZ1XG11-F1
#
_entry.id   AF-A0AAZ1XG11-F1
#
_cell.length_a   1.000
_cell.length_b   1.000
_cell.length_c   1.000
_cell.angle_alpha   90.00
_cell.angle_beta   90.00
_cell.angle_gamma   90.00
#
_symmetry.space_group_name_H-M   'P 1'
#
loop_
_entity.id
_entity.type
_entity.pdbx_description
1 polymer ?
#
loop_
_entity_poly.entity_id
_entity_poly.type
_entity_poly.pdbx_seq_one_letter_code
_entity_poly.pdbx_strand_id
1 'polypeptide(L)' 'MGIYTIRREGVQEPEDVGVVIEGTTVMNNLGSVIMAFIVLFGLIYALDLSYPNDLKYTFDF' A
#
# COMPACT_ATOMS: atom_id res chain seq x y z
N MET A 1 -2.46 -8.67 -0.62
CA MET A 1 -1.90 -7.43 -0.04
C MET A 1 -2.29 -6.27 -0.93
N GLY A 2 -2.48 -5.07 -0.40
CA GLY A 2 -2.89 -3.92 -1.20
C GLY A 2 -2.83 -2.61 -0.44
N ILE A 3 -3.08 -1.53 -1.18
CA ILE A 3 -3.17 -0.16 -0.66
C ILE A 3 -4.62 0.26 -0.74
N TYR A 4 -5.15 0.88 0.32
CA TYR A 4 -6.46 1.52 0.29
C TYR A 4 -6.33 3.03 0.44
N THR A 5 -7.32 3.74 -0.05
CA THR A 5 -7.47 5.20 0.15
C THR A 5 -8.87 5.50 0.64
N ILE A 6 -8.99 6.19 1.78
CA ILE A 6 -10.25 6.77 2.25
C ILE A 6 -10.30 8.20 1.72
N ARG A 7 -11.43 8.57 1.12
CA ARG A 7 -11.64 9.91 0.56
C ARG A 7 -12.91 10.49 1.12
N ARG A 8 -12.84 11.77 1.49
CA ARG A 8 -14.00 12.56 1.88
C ARG A 8 -14.57 13.27 0.65
N GLU A 9 -15.90 13.23 0.49
CA GLU A 9 -16.55 13.96 -0.61
C GLU A 9 -16.20 15.46 -0.57
N GLY A 10 -15.84 16.00 -1.73
CA GLY A 10 -15.45 17.41 -1.87
C GLY A 10 -14.00 17.74 -1.51
N VAL A 11 -13.20 16.76 -1.08
CA VAL A 11 -11.76 16.95 -0.78
C VAL A 11 -10.92 16.18 -1.79
N GLN A 12 -9.92 16.85 -2.38
CA GLN A 12 -9.03 16.24 -3.37
C GLN A 12 -8.00 15.31 -2.75
N GLU A 13 -7.54 15.65 -1.54
CA GLU A 13 -6.58 14.85 -0.79
C GLU A 13 -7.27 13.67 -0.09
N PRO A 14 -6.63 12.48 -0.05
CA PRO A 14 -7.14 11.35 0.70
C PRO A 14 -7.14 11.66 2.20
N GLU A 15 -8.23 11.28 2.87
CA GLU A 15 -8.37 11.37 4.34
C GLU A 15 -7.45 10.36 5.03
N ASP A 16 -7.31 9.17 4.46
CA ASP A 16 -6.38 8.16 4.92
C ASP A 16 -5.83 7.35 3.73
N VAL A 17 -4.59 6.90 3.88
CA VAL A 17 -3.98 5.92 3.00
C VAL A 17 -3.29 4.90 3.88
N GLY A 18 -3.52 3.62 3.61
CA GLY A 18 -2.94 2.53 4.38
C GLY A 18 -2.67 1.29 3.56
N VAL A 19 -2.00 0.34 4.22
CA VAL A 19 -1.61 -0.95 3.67
C VAL A 19 -2.39 -2.05 4.37
N VAL A 20 -2.93 -2.98 3.58
CA VAL A 20 -3.66 -4.15 4.05
C VAL A 20 -2.95 -5.42 3.60
N ILE A 21 -2.73 -6.33 4.55
CA ILE A 21 -2.16 -7.66 4.33
C ILE A 21 -3.17 -8.67 4.86
N GLU A 22 -3.56 -9.64 4.02
CA GLU A 22 -4.54 -10.69 4.38
C GLU A 22 -5.84 -10.18 5.02
N GLY A 23 -6.34 -9.03 4.54
CA GLY A 23 -7.57 -8.41 5.05
C GLY A 23 -7.39 -7.60 6.34
N THR A 24 -6.18 -7.57 6.92
CA THR A 24 -5.85 -6.77 8.11
C THR A 24 -5.10 -5.50 7.72
N THR A 25 -5.54 -4.35 8.22
CA THR A 25 -4.78 -3.10 8.11
C THR A 25 -3.54 -3.17 8.98
N VAL A 26 -2.37 -3.16 8.34
CA VAL A 26 -1.06 -3.24 9.02
C VAL A 26 -0.43 -1.87 9.24
N MET A 27 -0.83 -0.88 8.43
CA MET A 27 -0.37 0.51 8.52
C MET A 27 -1.47 1.43 7.99
N ASN A 28 -1.68 2.56 8.65
CA ASN A 28 -2.59 3.62 8.22
C ASN A 28 -1.94 4.99 8.42
N ASN A 29 -2.64 6.06 8.03
CA ASN A 29 -2.21 7.45 8.14
C ASN A 29 -0.89 7.72 7.41
N LEU A 30 -0.72 7.13 6.22
CA LEU A 30 0.50 7.29 5.41
C LEU A 30 0.48 8.55 4.53
N GLY A 31 -0.65 9.26 4.47
CA GLY A 31 -0.83 10.54 3.79
C GLY A 31 -0.78 10.50 2.26
N SER A 32 -0.16 9.50 1.65
CA SER A 32 -0.12 9.36 0.19
C SER A 32 0.00 7.90 -0.26
N VAL A 33 -0.48 7.64 -1.48
CA VAL A 33 -0.35 6.32 -2.14
C VAL A 33 1.12 5.96 -2.37
N ILE A 34 1.98 6.95 -2.62
CA ILE A 34 3.42 6.73 -2.82
C ILE A 34 4.05 6.20 -1.53
N MET A 35 3.76 6.83 -0.38
CA MET A 35 4.25 6.34 0.91
C MET A 35 3.72 4.94 1.22
N ALA A 36 2.44 4.69 0.98
CA ALA A 36 1.86 3.36 1.15
C ALA A 36 2.51 2.30 0.26
N PHE A 37 2.90 2.66 -0.96
CA PHE A 37 3.64 1.76 -1.86
C PHE A 37 5.04 1.45 -1.33
N ILE A 38 5.79 2.47 -0.87
CA ILE A 38 7.11 2.28 -0.26
C ILE A 38 7.01 1.37 0.97
N VAL A 39 6.03 1.60 1.83
CA VAL A 39 5.79 0.79 3.03
C VAL A 39 5.40 -0.64 2.65
N LEU A 40 4.47 -0.83 1.71
CA LEU A 40 4.09 -2.17 1.24
C LEU A 40 5.31 -2.92 0.70
N PHE A 41 6.17 -2.25 -0.06
CA PHE A 41 7.39 -2.84 -0.58
C PHE A 41 8.37 -3.25 0.54
N GLY A 42 8.59 -2.37 1.52
CA GLY A 42 9.40 -2.68 2.68
C GLY A 42 8.87 -3.85 3.51
N LEU A 43 7.54 -3.94 3.67
CA LEU A 43 6.89 -5.04 4.37
C LEU A 43 7.01 -6.38 3.62
N ILE A 44 6.88 -6.37 2.29
CA ILE A 44 7.09 -7.58 1.48
C ILE A 44 8.50 -8.12 1.70
N TYR A 45 9.50 -7.25 1.70
CA TYR A 45 10.88 -7.64 1.95
C TYR A 45 11.12 -8.08 3.41
N ALA A 46 10.66 -7.29 4.40
CA ALA A 46 10.93 -7.54 5.81
C ALA A 46 10.24 -8.79 6.37
N LEU A 47 9.09 -9.16 5.80
CA LEU A 47 8.28 -10.30 6.24
C LEU A 47 8.37 -11.50 5.29
N ASP A 48 9.26 -11.46 4.30
CA ASP A 48 9.44 -12.52 3.28
C ASP A 48 8.12 -12.93 2.59
N LEU A 49 7.31 -11.94 2.24
CA LEU A 49 6.00 -12.18 1.63
C LEU A 49 6.16 -12.47 0.13
N SER A 50 5.29 -13.33 -0.40
CA SER A 50 5.23 -13.55 -1.85
C SER A 50 4.85 -12.26 -2.57
N TYR A 51 5.65 -11.85 -3.54
CA TYR A 51 5.41 -10.64 -4.30
C TYR A 51 4.08 -10.74 -5.09
N PRO A 52 3.22 -9.72 -5.10
CA PRO A 52 1.95 -9.78 -5.82
C PRO A 52 2.16 -10.02 -7.32
N ASN A 53 1.43 -10.97 -7.90
CA ASN A 53 1.50 -11.26 -9.34
C ASN A 53 1.18 -10.03 -10.21
N ASP A 54 0.30 -9.15 -9.74
CA ASP A 54 -0.08 -7.92 -10.44
C ASP A 54 1.07 -6.90 -10.54
N LEU A 55 2.09 -7.04 -9.68
CA LEU A 55 3.25 -6.17 -9.65
C LEU A 55 4.51 -6.81 -10.23
N LYS A 56 4.48 -8.06 -10.69
CA LYS A 56 5.67 -8.88 -11.03
C LYS A 56 6.71 -8.20 -11.94
N TYR A 57 6.30 -7.23 -12.77
CA TYR A 57 7.18 -6.47 -13.67
C TYR A 57 7.87 -5.26 -13.03
N THR A 58 7.67 -4.99 -11.73
CA THR A 58 8.25 -3.82 -11.05
C THR A 58 9.78 -3.81 -11.08
N PHE A 59 10.42 -4.97 -11.27
CA PHE A 59 11.88 -5.15 -11.34
C PHE A 59 12.37 -5.77 -12.65
N ASP A 60 11.49 -5.91 -13.65
CA ASP A 60 11.93 -6.34 -14.98
C ASP A 60 12.48 -5.11 -15.73
N PHE A 61 13.78 -5.16 -16.07
CA PHE A 61 14.53 -4.10 -16.76
C PHE A 61 14.77 -4.43 -18.24
#